data_AF-A0A4R9BEY8-F1
#
_entry.id   AF-A0A4R9BEY8-F1
#
_cell.length_a   1.000
_cell.length_b   1.000
_cell.length_c   1.000
_cell.angle_alpha   90.00
_cell.angle_beta   90.00
_cell.angle_gamma   90.00
#
_symmetry.space_group_name_H-M   'P 1'
#
loop_
_entity.id
_entity.type
_entity.pdbx_description
1 polymer ?
#
loop_
_entity_poly.entity_id
_entity_poly.type
_entity_poly.pdbx_seq_one_letter_code
_entity_poly.pdbx_strand_id
1 'polypeptide(L)'
;MDGSIEARVSHEVDNWLRWLPRWRPGTHRGRSRLCRTCFGSPVIVAAGLATDVPHAVQHALAMRVKLVIDAAVDEYTELNLPLLSREIRLNEERKAAASYHPTEGLDPEYKGLDLDPPTATDAPYLFTFAELARPDQAAAAASVPPPLTTEEKAAIRTELKLADEHAALIGSRVCAELFRHRDRMRQAVTEFVEPWVLALLADLDTALDSPIWPRSI
;
A
#
# COMPACT_ATOMS: atom_id res chain seq x y z
N MET A 1 -9.68 -16.58 11.90
CA MET A 1 -8.52 -16.26 12.78
C MET A 1 -9.03 -15.15 13.67
N ASP A 2 -9.68 -15.54 14.76
CA ASP A 2 -10.65 -14.71 15.47
C ASP A 2 -9.94 -13.94 16.60
N GLY A 3 -9.07 -13.01 16.19
CA GLY A 3 -8.43 -12.05 17.08
C GLY A 3 -9.02 -10.66 16.90
N SER A 4 -9.09 -9.87 17.98
CA SER A 4 -9.48 -8.47 17.91
C SER A 4 -8.54 -7.68 16.98
N ILE A 5 -9.00 -6.52 16.48
CA ILE A 5 -8.18 -5.66 15.61
C ILE A 5 -6.86 -5.28 16.31
N GLU A 6 -6.88 -5.07 17.63
CA GLU A 6 -5.70 -4.74 18.43
C GLU A 6 -4.66 -5.88 18.42
N ALA A 7 -5.13 -7.13 18.50
CA ALA A 7 -4.26 -8.29 18.42
C ALA A 7 -3.65 -8.45 17.01
N ARG A 8 -4.46 -8.25 15.96
CA ARG A 8 -3.98 -8.27 14.56
C ARG A 8 -2.93 -7.18 14.31
N VAL A 9 -3.16 -5.95 14.79
CA VAL A 9 -2.18 -4.84 14.68
C VAL A 9 -0.90 -5.15 15.46
N SER A 10 -1.02 -5.60 16.71
CA SER A 10 0.15 -5.97 17.53
C SER A 10 1.00 -7.04 16.86
N HIS A 11 0.36 -8.05 16.26
CA HIS A 11 1.04 -9.08 15.50
C HIS A 11 1.82 -8.51 14.29
N GLU A 12 1.22 -7.58 13.55
CA GLU A 12 1.90 -6.94 12.42
C GLU A 12 3.05 -6.00 12.85
N VAL A 13 2.93 -5.34 13.99
CA VAL A 13 4.03 -4.59 14.60
C VAL A 13 5.18 -5.55 14.94
N ASP A 14 4.89 -6.70 15.54
CA ASP A 14 5.92 -7.72 15.84
C ASP A 14 6.58 -8.27 14.56
N ASN A 15 5.80 -8.49 13.49
CA ASN A 15 6.33 -8.89 12.18
C ASN A 15 7.27 -7.82 11.61
N TRP A 16 6.87 -6.55 11.68
CA TRP A 16 7.68 -5.42 11.20
C TRP A 16 8.97 -5.28 12.02
N LEU A 17 8.91 -5.39 13.35
CA LEU A 17 10.08 -5.36 14.22
C LEU A 17 11.05 -6.52 13.95
N ARG A 18 10.54 -7.72 13.68
CA ARG A 18 11.38 -8.87 13.27
C ARG A 18 12.04 -8.69 11.90
N TRP A 19 11.44 -7.90 11.02
CA TRP A 19 11.99 -7.60 9.71
C TRP A 19 13.06 -6.50 9.75
N LEU A 20 12.90 -5.50 10.62
CA LEU A 20 13.71 -4.28 10.64
C LEU A 20 15.24 -4.51 10.68
N PRO A 21 15.80 -5.46 11.45
CA PRO A 21 17.25 -5.71 11.46
C PRO A 21 17.84 -6.12 10.11
N ARG A 22 17.00 -6.66 9.21
CA ARG A 22 17.38 -7.11 7.87
C ARG A 22 17.23 -6.00 6.82
N TRP A 23 16.59 -4.89 7.17
CA TRP A 23 16.44 -3.76 6.25
C TRP A 23 17.81 -3.15 5.92
N ARG A 24 17.97 -2.73 4.66
CA ARG A 24 19.14 -2.02 4.15
C ARG A 24 18.68 -0.87 3.25
N PRO A 25 19.42 0.24 3.18
CA PRO A 25 19.16 1.28 2.20
C PRO A 25 19.20 0.72 0.77
N GLY A 26 18.20 1.09 -0.05
CA GLY A 26 18.16 0.69 -1.46
C GLY A 26 19.20 1.43 -2.28
N THR A 27 19.82 0.74 -3.25
CA THR A 27 20.84 1.31 -4.15
C THR A 27 20.26 1.83 -5.47
N HIS A 28 18.97 1.64 -5.71
CA HIS A 28 18.27 2.09 -6.91
C HIS A 28 17.80 3.54 -6.80
N ARG A 29 17.64 4.22 -7.95
CA ARG A 29 17.06 5.56 -8.00
C ARG A 29 15.67 5.55 -7.36
N GLY A 30 15.51 6.34 -6.31
CA GLY A 30 14.22 6.52 -5.65
C GLY A 30 13.17 7.10 -6.58
N ARG A 31 11.90 6.81 -6.28
CA ARG A 31 10.74 7.41 -6.96
C ARG A 31 10.76 8.93 -6.70
N SER A 32 10.62 9.74 -7.76
CA SER A 32 10.62 11.21 -7.66
C SER A 32 9.35 11.81 -7.04
N ARG A 33 8.26 11.03 -7.01
CA ARG A 33 6.96 11.44 -6.44
C ARG A 33 6.80 10.94 -5.01
N LEU A 34 6.18 11.76 -4.16
CA LEU A 34 5.80 11.38 -2.81
C LEU A 34 4.76 10.25 -2.82
N CYS A 35 4.94 9.28 -1.92
CA CYS A 35 4.01 8.16 -1.77
C CYS A 35 2.69 8.65 -1.14
N ARG A 36 1.58 8.49 -1.88
CA ARG A 36 0.23 8.91 -1.45
C ARG A 36 -0.30 8.13 -0.25
N THR A 37 0.25 6.94 0.02
CA THR A 37 -0.17 6.08 1.14
C THR A 37 0.49 6.47 2.45
N CYS A 38 1.75 6.92 2.41
CA CYS A 38 2.55 7.18 3.61
C CYS A 38 2.62 8.66 3.96
N PHE A 39 2.68 9.54 2.95
CA PHE A 39 2.81 10.98 3.19
C PHE A 39 1.55 11.54 3.85
N GLY A 40 1.70 12.14 5.03
CA GLY A 40 0.58 12.66 5.82
C GLY A 40 -0.34 11.58 6.42
N SER A 41 0.07 10.31 6.39
CA SER A 41 -0.76 9.20 6.87
C SER A 41 -0.92 9.22 8.39
N PRO A 42 -2.16 9.18 8.92
CA PRO A 42 -2.41 9.07 10.36
C PRO A 42 -1.76 7.82 10.98
N VAL A 43 -1.65 6.73 10.22
CA VAL A 43 -0.99 5.47 10.63
C VAL A 43 0.48 5.71 10.94
N ILE A 44 1.19 6.43 10.07
CA ILE A 44 2.63 6.72 10.24
C ILE A 44 2.85 7.69 11.41
N VAL A 45 1.98 8.68 11.56
CA VAL A 45 2.02 9.62 12.69
C VAL A 45 1.78 8.90 14.01
N ALA A 46 0.75 8.06 14.10
CA ALA A 46 0.43 7.27 15.29
C ALA A 46 1.57 6.32 15.68
N ALA A 47 2.22 5.70 14.69
CA ALA A 47 3.40 4.86 14.90
C ALA A 47 4.66 5.65 15.33
N GLY A 48 4.64 6.98 15.26
CA GLY A 48 5.78 7.83 15.59
C GLY A 48 6.91 7.79 14.57
N LEU A 49 6.60 7.46 13.31
CA LEU A 49 7.58 7.29 12.22
C LEU A 49 7.53 8.43 11.20
N ALA A 50 6.85 9.55 11.52
CA ALA A 50 6.64 10.65 10.59
C ALA A 50 7.88 11.50 10.32
N THR A 51 8.89 11.42 11.18
CA THR A 51 10.10 12.26 11.12
C THR A 51 11.34 11.38 11.21
N ASP A 52 12.36 11.67 10.41
CA ASP A 52 13.68 11.03 10.44
C ASP A 52 13.68 9.51 10.28
N VAL A 53 12.66 8.96 9.61
CA VAL A 53 12.58 7.53 9.27
C VAL A 53 12.58 7.38 7.74
N PRO A 54 13.45 6.54 7.15
CA PRO A 54 13.45 6.27 5.72
C PRO A 54 12.09 5.82 5.20
N HIS A 55 11.70 6.30 4.02
CA HIS A 55 10.39 6.00 3.45
C HIS A 55 10.09 4.50 3.32
N ALA A 56 11.08 3.69 2.91
CA ALA A 56 10.91 2.24 2.78
C ALA A 56 10.52 1.57 4.11
N VAL A 57 11.06 2.05 5.22
CA VAL A 57 10.76 1.56 6.57
C VAL A 57 9.33 1.93 6.97
N GLN A 58 8.91 3.17 6.70
CA GLN A 58 7.53 3.62 6.90
C GLN A 58 6.55 2.81 6.04
N HIS A 59 6.89 2.62 4.76
CA HIS A 59 6.05 1.94 3.79
C HIS A 59 5.81 0.48 4.16
N ALA A 60 6.86 -0.21 4.62
CA ALA A 60 6.75 -1.58 5.11
C ALA A 60 5.72 -1.72 6.25
N LEU A 61 5.66 -0.78 7.19
CA LEU A 61 4.64 -0.79 8.26
C LEU A 61 3.26 -0.45 7.68
N ALA A 62 3.15 0.63 6.90
CA ALA A 62 1.89 1.10 6.35
C ALA A 62 1.17 0.02 5.53
N MET A 63 1.89 -0.75 4.72
CA MET A 63 1.29 -1.81 3.92
C MET A 63 0.76 -2.97 4.75
N ARG A 64 1.46 -3.37 5.82
CA ARG A 64 0.98 -4.42 6.75
C ARG A 64 -0.29 -3.98 7.47
N VAL A 65 -0.27 -2.75 7.99
CA VAL A 65 -1.44 -2.15 8.65
C VAL A 65 -2.60 -2.00 7.69
N LYS A 66 -2.34 -1.62 6.43
CA LYS A 66 -3.37 -1.55 5.38
C LYS A 66 -4.04 -2.91 5.18
N LEU A 67 -3.27 -4.00 5.10
CA LEU A 67 -3.84 -5.35 4.95
C LEU A 67 -4.77 -5.72 6.10
N VAL A 68 -4.43 -5.33 7.33
CA VAL A 68 -5.28 -5.55 8.52
C VAL A 68 -6.59 -4.76 8.43
N ILE A 69 -6.53 -3.49 7.99
CA ILE A 69 -7.71 -2.64 7.80
C ILE A 69 -8.59 -3.19 6.67
N ASP A 70 -8.00 -3.46 5.49
CA ASP A 70 -8.69 -3.99 4.33
C ASP A 70 -9.45 -5.27 4.73
N ALA A 71 -8.78 -6.24 5.35
CA ALA A 71 -9.40 -7.50 5.77
C ALA A 71 -10.56 -7.32 6.77
N ALA A 72 -10.48 -6.34 7.69
CA ALA A 72 -11.55 -6.07 8.63
C ALA A 72 -12.77 -5.40 7.95
N VAL A 73 -12.52 -4.52 6.99
CA VAL A 73 -13.58 -3.87 6.20
C VAL A 73 -14.24 -4.87 5.25
N ASP A 74 -13.46 -5.76 4.65
CA ASP A 74 -13.96 -6.84 3.79
C ASP A 74 -14.87 -7.79 4.60
N GLU A 75 -14.41 -8.24 5.77
CA GLU A 75 -15.19 -9.07 6.71
C GLU A 75 -16.51 -8.39 7.12
N TYR A 76 -16.49 -7.09 7.43
CA TYR A 76 -17.71 -6.34 7.73
C TYR A 76 -18.64 -6.23 6.51
N THR A 77 -18.09 -5.97 5.33
CA THR A 77 -18.85 -5.80 4.09
C THR A 77 -19.56 -7.09 3.70
N GLU A 78 -18.90 -8.24 3.79
CA GLU A 78 -19.50 -9.55 3.51
C GLU A 78 -20.63 -9.90 4.47
N LEU A 79 -20.46 -9.60 5.76
CA LEU A 79 -21.43 -9.97 6.79
C LEU A 79 -22.63 -9.02 6.87
N ASN A 80 -22.46 -7.75 6.53
CA ASN A 80 -23.46 -6.71 6.83
C ASN A 80 -24.00 -5.98 5.59
N LEU A 81 -23.30 -6.00 4.46
CA LEU A 81 -23.59 -5.16 3.30
C LEU A 81 -23.81 -6.02 2.04
N PRO A 82 -24.95 -6.74 1.96
CA PRO A 82 -25.15 -7.78 0.96
C PRO A 82 -25.24 -7.26 -0.48
N LEU A 83 -25.74 -6.05 -0.72
CA LEU A 83 -25.83 -5.49 -2.08
C LEU A 83 -24.46 -5.03 -2.57
N LEU A 84 -23.70 -4.37 -1.71
CA LEU A 84 -22.33 -3.93 -1.99
C LEU A 84 -21.41 -5.13 -2.17
N SER A 85 -21.45 -6.11 -1.26
CA SER A 85 -20.69 -7.36 -1.36
C SER A 85 -20.98 -8.10 -2.67
N ARG A 86 -22.26 -8.20 -3.07
CA ARG A 86 -22.64 -8.79 -4.36
C ARG A 86 -22.02 -8.05 -5.53
N GLU A 87 -22.08 -6.72 -5.56
CA GLU A 87 -21.52 -5.93 -6.67
C GLU A 87 -19.99 -6.01 -6.72
N ILE A 88 -19.32 -6.01 -5.57
CA ILE A 88 -17.86 -6.23 -5.47
C ILE A 88 -17.52 -7.60 -6.08
N ARG A 89 -18.22 -8.67 -5.68
CA ARG A 89 -17.99 -10.02 -6.20
C ARG A 89 -18.22 -10.11 -7.71
N LEU A 90 -19.30 -9.53 -8.23
CA LEU A 90 -19.55 -9.47 -9.67
C LEU A 90 -18.46 -8.69 -10.42
N ASN A 91 -17.89 -7.65 -9.80
CA ASN A 91 -16.76 -6.93 -10.37
C ASN A 91 -15.47 -7.76 -10.36
N GLU A 92 -15.22 -8.52 -9.29
CA GLU A 92 -14.08 -9.43 -9.19
C GLU A 92 -14.18 -10.59 -10.17
N GLU A 93 -15.35 -11.21 -10.33
CA GLU A 93 -15.62 -12.24 -11.34
C GLU A 93 -15.33 -11.71 -12.76
N ARG A 94 -15.75 -10.47 -13.06
CA ARG A 94 -15.44 -9.80 -14.33
C ARG A 94 -13.94 -9.57 -14.52
N LYS A 95 -13.23 -9.16 -13.46
CA LYS A 95 -11.78 -8.98 -13.52
C LYS A 95 -11.08 -10.32 -13.71
N ALA A 96 -11.44 -11.35 -12.96
CA ALA A 96 -10.85 -12.68 -13.05
C ALA A 96 -11.11 -13.38 -14.40
N ALA A 97 -12.17 -12.98 -15.11
CA ALA A 97 -12.40 -13.41 -16.49
C ALA A 97 -11.41 -12.79 -17.51
N ALA A 98 -10.59 -11.81 -17.12
CA ALA A 98 -9.55 -11.26 -17.97
C ALA A 98 -8.41 -12.28 -18.13
N SER A 99 -7.93 -12.44 -19.36
CA SER A 99 -6.93 -13.48 -19.69
C SER A 99 -5.51 -13.17 -19.21
N TYR A 100 -5.22 -11.93 -18.81
CA TYR A 100 -3.88 -11.50 -18.40
C TYR A 100 -3.92 -10.62 -17.14
N HIS A 101 -3.15 -11.01 -16.11
CA HIS A 101 -3.05 -10.33 -14.82
C HIS A 101 -1.61 -9.93 -14.49
N PRO A 102 -1.19 -8.68 -14.81
CA PRO A 102 0.20 -8.25 -14.66
C PRO A 102 0.74 -8.24 -13.22
N THR A 103 -0.15 -8.13 -12.22
CA THR A 103 0.23 -8.00 -10.80
C THR A 103 0.15 -9.32 -10.04
N GLU A 104 -0.27 -10.41 -10.69
CA GLU A 104 -0.40 -11.71 -10.05
C GLU A 104 0.98 -12.31 -9.77
N GLY A 105 1.17 -12.89 -8.59
CA GLY A 105 2.43 -13.51 -8.17
C GLY A 105 3.53 -12.54 -7.74
N LEU A 106 3.24 -11.24 -7.63
CA LEU A 106 4.20 -10.25 -7.12
C LEU A 106 4.24 -10.23 -5.58
N ASP A 107 5.43 -10.05 -5.00
CA ASP A 107 5.60 -9.87 -3.56
C ASP A 107 4.85 -8.62 -3.04
N PRO A 108 4.44 -8.58 -1.76
CA PRO A 108 3.66 -7.48 -1.19
C PRO A 108 4.30 -6.09 -1.33
N GLU A 109 5.62 -6.02 -1.45
CA GLU A 109 6.38 -4.78 -1.66
C GLU A 109 6.20 -4.16 -3.05
N TYR A 110 5.73 -4.94 -4.03
CA TYR A 110 5.42 -4.48 -5.38
C TYR A 110 3.94 -4.12 -5.56
N LYS A 111 3.12 -4.25 -4.51
CA LYS A 111 1.69 -3.91 -4.56
C LYS A 111 1.52 -2.41 -4.78
N GLY A 112 0.85 -2.02 -5.86
CA GLY A 112 0.65 -0.61 -6.23
C GLY A 112 1.79 0.02 -7.03
N LEU A 113 2.69 -0.79 -7.60
CA LEU A 113 3.57 -0.34 -8.67
C LEU A 113 2.72 0.13 -9.86
N ASP A 114 3.14 1.21 -10.50
CA ASP A 114 2.50 1.65 -11.75
C ASP A 114 2.88 0.63 -12.84
N LEU A 115 1.89 0.11 -13.56
CA LEU A 115 2.13 -0.93 -14.58
C LEU A 115 2.93 -0.38 -15.75
N ASP A 116 2.62 0.86 -16.15
CA ASP A 116 3.32 1.58 -17.20
C ASP A 116 3.67 2.98 -16.70
N PRO A 117 4.95 3.37 -16.67
CA PRO A 117 5.30 4.77 -16.47
C PRO A 117 4.74 5.63 -17.64
N PRO A 118 4.53 6.93 -17.43
CA PRO A 118 4.03 7.82 -18.49
C PRO A 118 4.96 7.77 -19.71
N THR A 119 4.41 7.40 -20.85
CA THR A 119 5.13 7.19 -22.11
C THR A 119 5.36 8.51 -22.84
N ALA A 120 6.55 8.69 -23.43
CA ALA A 120 6.79 9.78 -24.38
C ALA A 120 5.99 9.54 -25.67
N THR A 121 5.56 10.62 -26.33
CA THR A 121 4.68 10.58 -27.51
C THR A 121 5.31 9.84 -28.72
N ASP A 122 6.63 9.71 -28.73
CA ASP A 122 7.45 9.08 -29.78
C ASP A 122 7.92 7.66 -29.43
N ALA A 123 7.42 7.10 -28.34
CA ALA A 123 7.95 5.84 -27.85
C ALA A 123 7.57 4.64 -28.76
N PRO A 124 8.49 3.69 -29.00
CA PRO A 124 8.40 2.72 -30.09
C PRO A 124 7.53 1.49 -29.80
N TYR A 125 6.86 1.42 -28.66
CA TYR A 125 6.05 0.27 -28.27
C TYR A 125 4.64 0.33 -28.89
N LEU A 126 4.14 -0.81 -29.39
CA LEU A 126 2.84 -0.94 -30.04
C LEU A 126 1.65 -0.94 -29.07
N PHE A 127 1.88 -1.40 -27.83
CA PHE A 127 0.91 -1.43 -26.74
C PHE A 127 1.63 -1.36 -25.40
N THR A 128 0.92 -0.98 -24.34
CA THR A 128 1.43 -0.96 -22.96
C THR A 128 1.03 -2.22 -22.17
N PHE A 129 1.64 -2.50 -21.01
CA PHE A 129 1.23 -3.64 -20.19
C PHE A 129 -0.20 -3.49 -19.65
N ALA A 130 -0.61 -2.25 -19.35
CA ALA A 130 -1.98 -1.91 -18.97
C ALA A 130 -2.97 -2.13 -20.13
N GLU A 131 -2.55 -1.93 -21.37
CA GLU A 131 -3.38 -2.22 -22.55
C GLU A 131 -3.55 -3.72 -22.77
N LEU A 132 -2.49 -4.51 -22.62
CA LEU A 132 -2.59 -5.98 -22.64
C LEU A 132 -3.44 -6.54 -21.49
N ALA A 133 -3.43 -5.87 -20.34
CA ALA A 133 -4.22 -6.26 -19.18
C ALA A 133 -5.71 -5.93 -19.33
N ARG A 134 -6.09 -5.15 -20.36
CA ARG A 134 -7.51 -4.97 -20.66
C ARG A 134 -8.06 -6.26 -21.25
N PRO A 135 -9.23 -6.74 -20.80
CA PRO A 135 -9.88 -7.86 -21.44
C PRO A 135 -10.14 -7.54 -22.91
N ASP A 136 -9.81 -8.48 -23.81
CA ASP A 136 -10.09 -8.38 -25.24
C ASP A 136 -11.58 -8.08 -25.45
N GLN A 137 -11.88 -7.02 -26.21
CA GLN A 137 -13.27 -6.70 -26.62
C GLN A 137 -13.94 -7.87 -27.37
N ALA A 138 -13.15 -8.80 -27.92
CA ALA A 138 -13.64 -9.99 -28.61
C ALA A 138 -14.13 -11.12 -27.67
N ALA A 139 -13.76 -11.11 -26.38
CA ALA A 139 -14.31 -12.02 -25.37
C ALA A 139 -15.67 -11.52 -24.80
N ALA A 140 -16.20 -10.40 -25.33
CA ALA A 140 -17.41 -9.71 -24.87
C ALA A 140 -18.74 -10.42 -25.25
N ALA A 141 -18.80 -11.75 -25.13
CA ALA A 141 -20.07 -12.47 -25.01
C ALA A 141 -20.43 -12.77 -23.56
N ALA A 142 -19.62 -12.36 -22.58
CA ALA A 142 -20.06 -12.28 -21.19
C ALA A 142 -21.13 -11.18 -21.10
N SER A 143 -22.38 -11.57 -20.88
CA SER A 143 -23.52 -10.66 -20.79
C SER A 143 -23.21 -9.52 -19.83
N VAL A 144 -23.12 -8.30 -20.35
CA VAL A 144 -23.06 -7.10 -19.51
C VAL A 144 -24.26 -7.15 -18.56
N PRO A 145 -24.06 -7.15 -17.23
CA PRO A 145 -25.17 -7.26 -16.31
C PRO A 145 -26.15 -6.10 -16.55
N PRO A 146 -27.46 -6.34 -16.35
CA PRO A 146 -28.45 -5.29 -16.53
C PRO A 146 -28.09 -4.07 -15.65
N PRO A 147 -28.33 -2.85 -16.15
CA PRO A 147 -28.00 -1.66 -15.38
C PRO A 147 -28.79 -1.64 -14.07
N LEU A 148 -28.11 -1.28 -12.98
CA LEU A 148 -28.74 -1.16 -11.65
C LEU A 148 -29.91 -0.17 -11.69
N THR A 149 -31.01 -0.53 -11.03
CA THR A 149 -32.16 0.36 -10.88
C THR A 149 -31.81 1.58 -10.03
N THR A 150 -32.69 2.59 -10.05
CA THR A 150 -32.54 3.78 -9.20
C THR A 150 -32.53 3.44 -7.72
N GLU A 151 -33.36 2.47 -7.32
CA GLU A 151 -33.50 1.99 -5.95
C GLU A 151 -32.25 1.20 -5.53
N GLU A 152 -31.76 0.29 -6.37
CA GLU A 152 -30.53 -0.46 -6.11
C GLU A 152 -29.32 0.48 -5.96
N LYS A 153 -29.21 1.49 -6.83
CA LYS A 153 -28.15 2.51 -6.73
C LYS A 153 -28.25 3.33 -5.45
N ALA A 154 -29.45 3.61 -4.95
CA ALA A 154 -29.64 4.32 -3.69
C ALA A 154 -29.28 3.45 -2.48
N ALA A 155 -29.66 2.17 -2.51
CA ALA A 155 -29.32 1.20 -1.48
C ALA A 155 -27.81 0.94 -1.41
N ILE A 156 -27.13 0.73 -2.54
CA ILE A 156 -25.68 0.55 -2.61
C ILE A 156 -24.95 1.79 -2.09
N ARG A 157 -25.42 3.01 -2.39
CA ARG A 157 -24.85 4.25 -1.84
C ARG A 157 -24.97 4.32 -0.31
N THR A 158 -26.04 3.76 0.25
CA THR A 158 -26.24 3.68 1.69
C THR A 158 -25.28 2.67 2.31
N GLU A 159 -25.15 1.48 1.72
CA GLU A 159 -24.19 0.46 2.17
C GLU A 159 -22.74 0.93 2.05
N LEU A 160 -22.38 1.64 0.97
CA LEU A 160 -21.06 2.23 0.80
C LEU A 160 -20.74 3.22 1.93
N LYS A 161 -21.71 4.05 2.32
CA LYS A 161 -21.54 4.97 3.45
C LYS A 161 -21.28 4.21 4.77
N LEU A 162 -21.97 3.09 5.00
CA LEU A 162 -21.74 2.25 6.17
C LEU A 162 -20.35 1.59 6.14
N ALA A 163 -19.89 1.15 4.97
CA ALA A 163 -18.53 0.64 4.80
C ALA A 163 -17.47 1.71 5.13
N ASP A 164 -17.66 2.95 4.64
CA ASP A 164 -16.75 4.08 4.94
C ASP A 164 -16.74 4.43 6.43
N GLU A 165 -17.91 4.46 7.08
CA GLU A 165 -18.04 4.69 8.52
C GLU A 165 -17.32 3.58 9.33
N HIS A 166 -17.45 2.32 8.89
CA HIS A 166 -16.74 1.20 9.50
C HIS A 166 -15.23 1.30 9.30
N ALA A 167 -14.77 1.64 8.09
CA ALA A 167 -13.35 1.83 7.79
C ALA A 167 -12.74 2.95 8.67
N ALA A 168 -13.46 4.05 8.89
CA ALA A 168 -13.02 5.13 9.78
C ALA A 168 -12.91 4.67 11.24
N LEU A 169 -13.86 3.86 11.72
CA LEU A 169 -13.84 3.28 13.07
C LEU A 169 -12.63 2.35 13.25
N ILE A 170 -12.41 1.42 12.31
CA ILE A 170 -11.27 0.51 12.34
C ILE A 170 -9.96 1.28 12.26
N GLY A 171 -9.84 2.24 11.34
CA GLY A 171 -8.66 3.09 11.22
C GLY A 171 -8.32 3.83 12.51
N SER A 172 -9.33 4.33 13.23
CA SER A 172 -9.15 4.99 14.52
C SER A 172 -8.64 4.03 15.59
N ARG A 173 -9.18 2.81 15.67
CA ARG A 173 -8.71 1.77 16.60
C ARG A 173 -7.29 1.32 16.30
N VAL A 174 -6.97 1.16 15.03
CA VAL A 174 -5.62 0.83 14.56
C VAL A 174 -4.62 1.93 14.98
N CYS A 175 -4.96 3.20 14.77
CA CYS A 175 -4.10 4.31 15.20
C CYS A 175 -3.90 4.33 16.72
N ALA A 176 -4.97 4.08 17.50
CA ALA A 176 -4.87 4.01 18.96
C ALA A 176 -3.96 2.85 19.41
N GLU A 177 -4.03 1.70 18.75
CA GLU A 177 -3.15 0.58 19.06
C GLU A 177 -1.69 0.86 18.66
N LEU A 178 -1.45 1.40 17.46
CA LEU A 178 -0.11 1.80 17.02
C LEU A 178 0.54 2.81 17.98
N PHE A 179 -0.24 3.73 18.53
CA PHE A 179 0.24 4.69 19.52
C PHE A 179 0.80 4.01 20.77
N ARG A 180 0.23 2.87 21.19
CA ARG A 180 0.75 2.08 22.33
C ARG A 180 2.10 1.44 22.04
N HIS A 181 2.39 1.11 20.77
CA HIS A 181 3.65 0.53 20.34
C HIS A 181 4.70 1.57 19.92
N ARG A 182 4.36 2.86 19.97
CA ARG A 182 5.18 3.96 19.43
C ARG A 182 6.62 3.94 19.93
N ASP A 183 6.82 3.88 21.24
CA ASP A 183 8.17 3.96 21.81
C ASP A 183 9.02 2.75 21.44
N ARG A 184 8.42 1.56 21.43
CA ARG A 184 9.06 0.31 21.00
C ARG A 184 9.50 0.38 19.54
N MET A 185 8.65 0.92 18.66
CA MET A 185 8.99 1.10 17.24
C MET A 185 10.10 2.13 17.05
N ARG A 186 10.05 3.26 17.76
CA ARG A 186 11.10 4.29 17.69
C ARG A 186 12.45 3.76 18.17
N GLN A 187 12.47 3.02 19.27
CA GLN A 187 13.69 2.40 19.78
C GLN A 187 14.31 1.46 18.73
N ALA A 188 13.49 0.63 18.09
CA ALA A 188 13.95 -0.27 17.05
C ALA A 188 14.50 0.47 15.81
N VAL A 189 13.93 1.62 15.46
CA VAL A 189 14.47 2.48 14.38
C VAL A 189 15.85 3.01 14.75
N THR A 190 16.02 3.55 15.95
CA THR A 190 17.33 4.02 16.43
C THR A 190 18.34 2.88 16.47
N GLU A 191 17.94 1.68 16.88
CA GLU A 191 18.83 0.53 16.97
C GLU A 191 19.24 -0.03 15.60
N PHE A 192 18.29 -0.19 14.67
CA PHE A 192 18.51 -0.96 13.43
C PHE A 192 18.58 -0.14 12.15
N VAL A 193 18.06 1.09 12.13
CA VAL A 193 17.96 1.91 10.91
C VAL A 193 18.98 3.03 10.93
N GLU A 194 19.07 3.76 12.05
CA GLU A 194 19.98 4.90 12.20
C GLU A 194 21.45 4.57 11.87
N PRO A 195 22.01 3.40 12.27
CA PRO A 195 23.39 3.05 11.90
C PRO A 195 23.63 2.97 10.40
N TRP A 196 22.64 2.50 9.62
CA TRP A 196 22.75 2.45 8.16
C TRP A 196 22.70 3.83 7.52
N VAL A 197 21.89 4.72 8.07
CA VAL A 197 21.82 6.12 7.59
C VAL A 197 23.13 6.82 7.87
N LEU A 198 23.69 6.66 9.07
CA LEU A 198 24.99 7.25 9.43
C LEU A 198 26.13 6.69 8.58
N ALA A 199 26.15 5.39 8.32
CA ALA A 199 27.14 4.79 7.43
C ALA A 199 27.07 5.38 6.01
N LEU A 200 25.86 5.52 5.46
CA LEU A 200 25.66 6.11 4.13
C LEU A 200 26.07 7.58 4.06
N LEU A 201 25.85 8.35 5.14
CA LEU A 201 26.31 9.74 5.22
C LEU A 201 27.84 9.82 5.33
N ALA A 202 28.48 8.93 6.07
CA ALA A 202 29.94 8.86 6.18
C ALA A 202 30.60 8.47 4.83
N ASP A 203 29.99 7.54 4.10
CA ASP A 203 30.41 7.16 2.74
C ASP A 203 30.28 8.36 1.77
N LEU A 204 29.20 9.12 1.88
CA LEU A 204 28.97 10.33 1.07
C LEU A 204 30.01 11.42 1.37
N ASP A 205 30.28 11.68 2.65
CA ASP A 205 31.28 12.66 3.09
C ASP A 205 32.66 12.33 2.51
N THR A 206 33.08 11.07 2.64
CA THR A 206 34.34 10.56 2.09
C THR A 206 34.40 10.71 0.56
N ALA A 207 33.30 10.42 -0.14
CA ALA A 207 33.25 10.54 -1.59
C ALA A 207 33.34 12.00 -2.08
N LEU A 208 32.72 12.93 -1.35
CA LEU A 208 32.72 14.36 -1.66
C LEU A 208 34.06 15.03 -1.31
N ASP A 209 34.76 14.54 -0.30
CA ASP A 209 36.11 15.00 0.07
C ASP A 209 37.23 14.41 -0.81
N SER A 210 36.89 13.51 -1.74
CA SER A 210 37.84 12.97 -2.70
C SER A 210 38.41 14.07 -3.60
N PRO A 211 39.75 14.15 -3.80
CA PRO A 211 40.39 15.16 -4.65
C PRO A 211 40.02 15.04 -6.14
N ILE A 212 39.29 13.99 -6.51
CA ILE A 212 38.81 13.71 -7.88
C ILE A 212 37.41 14.30 -8.11
N TRP A 213 36.71 14.76 -7.06
CA TRP A 213 35.41 15.39 -7.21
C TRP A 213 35.54 16.78 -7.86
N PRO A 214 34.79 17.08 -8.95
CA PRO A 214 34.90 18.36 -9.61
C PRO A 214 34.38 19.46 -8.68
N ARG A 215 35.30 20.21 -8.06
CA ARG A 215 34.98 21.46 -7.38
C ARG A 215 34.62 22.47 -8.47
N SER A 216 33.33 22.69 -8.69
CA SER A 216 32.84 23.80 -9.50
C SER A 216 33.38 25.10 -8.90
N ILE A 217 34.33 25.72 -9.59
CA ILE A 217 34.75 27.12 -9.41
C ILE A 217 33.68 28.00 -10.03
#